data_AF-A0A1N6KAD4-F1
#
_entry.id   AF-A0A1N6KAD4-F1
#
_cell.length_a   1.000
_cell.length_b   1.000
_cell.length_c   1.000
_cell.angle_alpha   90.00
_cell.angle_beta   90.00
_cell.angle_gamma   90.00
#
_symmetry.space_group_name_H-M   'P 1'
#
loop_
_entity.id
_entity.type
_entity.pdbx_description
1 polymer ?
#
loop_
_entity_poly.entity_id
_entity_poly.type
_entity_poly.pdbx_seq_one_letter_code
_entity_poly.pdbx_strand_id
1 'polypeptide(L)'
;MKLDILEEREITFKDFDAIMRKVTETNLFPSYLVQNNFRKIREGLYAGKKEELINVFYSEGEGWRYKNLKQLEDHGSLIQFIANRLHENKIGINRIPKDLIQSATIANNHYNQVVKTVKKENKNLPWEHFSSSSQQRKRVK
;
A
#
# COMPACT_ATOMS: atom_id res chain seq x y z
N MET A 1 15.20 -10.49 -24.30
CA MET A 1 14.45 -10.03 -23.11
C MET A 1 14.57 -8.52 -23.06
N LYS A 2 13.51 -7.77 -23.39
CA LYS A 2 13.56 -6.29 -23.35
C LYS A 2 13.31 -5.86 -21.91
N LEU A 3 14.33 -5.26 -21.30
CA LEU A 3 14.17 -4.50 -20.07
C LEU A 3 13.51 -3.18 -20.49
N ASP A 4 12.21 -3.05 -20.23
CA ASP A 4 11.54 -1.77 -20.34
C ASP A 4 12.17 -0.84 -19.29
N ILE A 5 12.99 0.07 -19.78
CA ILE A 5 13.53 1.19 -19.00
C ILE A 5 12.31 2.04 -18.65
N LEU A 6 11.82 1.89 -17.42
CA LEU A 6 10.88 2.84 -16.83
C LEU A 6 11.60 4.19 -16.83
N GLU A 7 11.17 5.12 -17.68
CA GLU A 7 11.57 6.52 -17.62
C GLU A 7 11.45 6.97 -16.15
N GLU A 8 12.60 7.31 -15.55
CA GLU A 8 12.66 7.95 -14.24
C GLU A 8 12.07 9.36 -14.37
N ARG A 9 10.74 9.46 -14.40
CA ARG A 9 10.05 10.73 -14.22
C ARG A 9 10.33 11.20 -12.80
N GLU A 10 11.01 12.34 -12.69
CA GLU A 10 11.19 13.06 -11.43
C GLU A 10 9.80 13.39 -10.86
N ILE A 11 9.51 12.87 -9.66
CA ILE A 11 8.26 13.15 -8.95
C ILE A 11 8.31 14.60 -8.46
N THR A 12 7.35 15.43 -8.86
CA THR A 12 7.23 16.80 -8.32
C THR A 12 6.66 16.78 -6.90
N PHE A 13 6.84 17.84 -6.12
CA PHE A 13 6.23 17.94 -4.78
C PHE A 13 4.70 17.77 -4.81
N LYS A 14 4.01 18.24 -5.85
CA LYS A 14 2.56 18.05 -6.01
C LYS A 14 2.20 16.57 -6.23
N ASP A 15 3.03 15.83 -6.95
CA ASP A 15 2.85 14.40 -7.16
C ASP A 15 3.10 13.63 -5.86
N PHE A 16 4.04 14.08 -5.02
CA PHE A 16 4.33 13.48 -3.73
C PHE A 16 3.12 13.50 -2.79
N ASP A 17 2.46 14.65 -2.61
CA ASP A 17 1.29 14.76 -1.73
C ASP A 17 0.12 13.88 -2.21
N ALA A 18 -0.12 13.85 -3.52
CA ALA A 18 -1.14 13.00 -4.13
C ALA A 18 -0.84 11.51 -3.93
N ILE A 19 0.42 11.09 -4.10
CA ILE A 19 0.87 9.73 -3.84
C ILE A 19 0.72 9.39 -2.36
N MET A 20 1.16 10.29 -1.47
CA MET A 20 1.09 10.10 -0.02
C MET A 20 -0.35 9.83 0.40
N ARG A 21 -1.29 10.70 0.03
CA ARG A 21 -2.72 10.54 0.35
C ARG A 21 -3.27 9.21 -0.14
N LYS A 22 -3.03 8.89 -1.41
CA LYS A 22 -3.52 7.67 -2.06
C LYS A 22 -2.96 6.40 -1.41
N VAL A 23 -1.67 6.40 -1.05
CA VAL A 23 -0.99 5.29 -0.39
C VAL A 23 -1.44 5.12 1.06
N THR A 24 -1.64 6.21 1.81
CA THR A 24 -2.09 6.13 3.21
C THR A 24 -3.57 5.77 3.33
N GLU A 25 -4.43 6.20 2.42
CA GLU A 25 -5.86 5.83 2.42
C GLU A 25 -6.07 4.35 2.04
N THR A 26 -5.16 3.76 1.26
CA THR A 26 -5.25 2.37 0.81
C THR A 26 -4.48 1.44 1.75
N ASN A 27 -5.08 0.32 2.19
CA ASN A 27 -4.37 -0.65 3.02
C ASN A 27 -3.37 -1.49 2.20
N LEU A 28 -2.21 -0.92 1.89
CA LEU A 28 -1.16 -1.57 1.10
C LEU A 28 -0.16 -2.37 1.95
N PHE A 29 -0.18 -2.20 3.27
CA PHE A 29 0.77 -2.87 4.18
C PHE A 29 0.75 -4.40 4.07
N PRO A 30 -0.41 -5.10 4.11
CA PRO A 30 -0.42 -6.56 4.09
C PRO A 30 0.30 -7.14 2.87
N SER A 31 0.02 -6.61 1.68
CA SER A 31 0.65 -7.10 0.44
C SER A 31 2.13 -6.74 0.39
N TYR A 32 2.49 -5.51 0.78
CA TYR A 32 3.89 -5.07 0.78
C TYR A 32 4.74 -5.88 1.76
N LEU A 33 4.25 -6.09 2.99
CA LEU A 33 4.94 -6.83 4.04
C LEU A 33 5.20 -8.28 3.62
N VAL A 34 4.20 -8.97 3.07
CA VAL A 34 4.36 -10.35 2.58
C VAL A 34 5.40 -10.44 1.46
N GLN A 35 5.36 -9.54 0.48
CA GLN A 35 6.36 -9.49 -0.59
C GLN A 35 7.80 -9.24 -0.08
N ASN A 36 7.92 -8.56 1.05
CA ASN A 36 9.20 -8.24 1.70
C ASN A 36 9.58 -9.24 2.80
N ASN A 37 9.02 -10.46 2.78
CA ASN A 37 9.33 -11.57 3.71
C ASN A 37 8.94 -11.32 5.17
N PHE A 38 7.96 -10.45 5.43
CA PHE A 38 7.35 -10.37 6.75
C PHE A 38 6.28 -11.45 6.90
N ARG A 39 6.35 -12.20 8.00
CA ARG A 39 5.36 -13.24 8.34
C ARG A 39 4.23 -12.63 9.16
N LYS A 40 2.98 -12.79 8.70
CA LYS A 40 1.80 -12.43 9.49
C LYS A 40 1.71 -13.33 10.73
N ILE A 41 1.67 -12.72 11.91
CA ILE A 41 1.46 -13.43 13.18
C ILE A 41 -0.03 -13.47 13.50
N ARG A 42 -0.70 -12.32 13.40
CA ARG A 42 -2.15 -12.16 13.59
C ARG A 42 -2.63 -10.96 12.79
N GLU A 43 -3.91 -10.65 12.88
CA GLU A 43 -4.45 -9.45 12.24
C GLU A 43 -3.70 -8.20 12.71
N GLY A 44 -3.30 -7.36 11.74
CA GLY A 44 -2.49 -6.17 11.99
C GLY A 44 -1.04 -6.42 12.44
N LEU A 45 -0.60 -7.63 12.76
CA LEU A 45 0.73 -7.87 13.35
C LEU A 45 1.61 -8.78 12.49
N TYR A 46 2.80 -8.31 12.17
CA TYR A 46 3.75 -8.98 11.29
C TYR A 46 5.15 -9.03 11.93
N ALA A 47 5.84 -10.16 11.78
CA ALA A 47 7.24 -10.30 12.16
C ALA A 47 8.15 -10.22 10.93
N GLY A 48 9.19 -9.41 11.03
CA GLY A 48 10.20 -9.22 9.99
C GLY A 48 11.52 -9.94 10.30
N LYS A 49 12.56 -9.51 9.58
CA LYS A 49 13.94 -9.88 9.90
C LYS A 49 14.42 -9.08 11.12
N LYS A 50 15.57 -9.44 11.71
CA LYS A 50 16.22 -8.69 12.81
C LYS A 50 15.28 -8.41 13.99
N GLU A 51 14.41 -9.36 14.33
CA GLU A 51 13.42 -9.26 15.42
C GLU A 51 12.36 -8.14 15.27
N GLU A 52 12.21 -7.56 14.08
CA GLU A 52 11.18 -6.55 13.83
C GLU A 52 9.77 -7.08 14.10
N LEU A 53 8.95 -6.29 14.80
CA LEU A 53 7.56 -6.62 15.11
C LEU A 53 6.65 -5.45 14.73
N ILE A 54 6.04 -5.53 13.55
CA ILE A 54 5.33 -4.44 12.91
C ILE A 54 3.83 -4.57 13.17
N ASN A 55 3.28 -3.60 13.89
CA ASN A 55 1.84 -3.44 14.10
C ASN A 55 1.28 -2.41 13.12
N VAL A 56 0.34 -2.83 12.29
CA VAL A 56 -0.36 -2.05 11.27
C VAL A 56 -1.76 -1.74 11.76
N PHE A 57 -2.17 -0.48 11.67
CA PHE A 57 -3.45 0.01 12.14
C PHE A 57 -3.94 1.18 11.29
N TYR A 58 -5.24 1.46 11.33
CA TYR A 58 -5.82 2.65 10.73
C TYR A 58 -5.92 3.75 11.80
N SER A 59 -5.49 4.95 11.46
CA SER A 59 -5.63 6.14 12.29
C SER A 59 -6.56 7.14 11.61
N GLU A 60 -7.60 7.57 12.31
CA GLU A 60 -8.53 8.56 11.79
C GLU A 60 -7.80 9.86 11.44
N GLY A 61 -8.10 10.42 10.26
CA GLY A 61 -7.43 11.61 9.72
C GLY A 61 -6.05 11.39 9.10
N GLU A 62 -5.32 10.33 9.50
CA GLU A 62 -3.97 10.04 8.97
C GLU A 62 -3.90 8.84 8.00
N GLY A 63 -4.89 7.95 8.03
CA GLY A 63 -4.96 6.74 7.20
C GLY A 63 -4.25 5.54 7.82
N TRP A 64 -3.79 4.62 6.98
CA TRP A 64 -3.06 3.42 7.40
C TRP A 64 -1.63 3.76 7.86
N ARG A 65 -1.28 3.22 9.04
CA ARG A 65 -0.03 3.45 9.73
C ARG A 65 0.59 2.13 10.20
N TYR A 66 1.88 2.18 10.50
CA TYR A 66 2.58 1.13 11.22
C TYR A 66 3.33 1.68 12.44
N LYS A 67 3.61 0.78 13.38
CA LYS A 67 4.55 0.97 14.49
C LYS A 67 5.36 -0.30 14.67
N ASN A 68 6.68 -0.17 14.75
CA ASN A 68 7.55 -1.24 15.18
C ASN A 68 7.54 -1.32 16.72
N LEU A 69 7.11 -2.45 17.26
CA LEU A 69 6.96 -2.66 18.69
C LEU A 69 8.32 -2.89 19.39
N LYS A 70 9.39 -3.12 18.63
CA LYS A 70 10.75 -3.26 19.15
C LYS A 70 11.59 -1.99 19.03
N GLN A 71 11.17 -1.05 18.19
CA GLN A 71 11.85 0.21 17.96
C GLN A 71 10.87 1.37 17.82
N LEU A 72 10.71 2.17 18.88
CA LEU A 72 9.65 3.17 18.98
C LEU A 72 9.76 4.29 17.93
N GLU A 73 10.97 4.61 17.47
CA GLU A 73 11.22 5.62 16.44
C GLU A 73 10.83 5.14 15.03
N ASP A 74 10.60 3.84 14.83
CA ASP A 74 10.22 3.24 13.56
C ASP A 74 8.70 3.11 13.45
N HIS A 75 8.07 4.18 12.97
CA HIS A 75 6.62 4.27 12.80
C HIS A 75 6.28 5.21 11.64
N GLY A 76 5.02 5.17 11.20
CA GLY A 76 4.48 6.12 10.23
C GLY A 76 3.62 5.48 9.15
N SER A 77 3.61 6.09 7.96
CA SER A 77 2.96 5.60 6.75
C SER A 77 3.78 4.50 6.07
N LEU A 78 3.22 3.87 5.03
CA LEU A 78 3.98 2.91 4.21
C LEU A 78 5.20 3.57 3.56
N ILE A 79 5.13 4.83 3.16
CA ILE A 79 6.27 5.56 2.58
C ILE A 79 7.39 5.69 3.61
N GLN A 80 7.05 6.03 4.85
CA GLN A 80 8.02 6.09 5.96
C GLN A 80 8.56 4.70 6.31
N PHE A 81 7.73 3.66 6.23
CA PHE A 81 8.16 2.27 6.42
C PHE A 81 9.28 1.89 5.43
N ILE A 82 9.09 2.21 4.16
CA ILE A 82 10.05 1.96 3.09
C ILE A 82 11.31 2.81 3.30
N ALA A 83 11.14 4.10 3.58
CA ALA A 83 12.25 5.03 3.76
C ALA A 83 13.19 4.63 4.91
N ASN A 84 12.63 4.15 6.02
CA ASN A 84 13.40 3.66 7.17
C ASN A 84 14.19 2.37 6.87
N ARG A 85 13.84 1.65 5.80
CA ARG A 85 14.44 0.36 5.40
C ARG A 85 15.34 0.47 4.17
N LEU A 86 15.43 1.64 3.54
CA LEU A 86 16.40 1.91 2.48
C LEU A 86 17.84 1.92 3.02
N HIS A 87 18.03 2.27 4.30
CA HIS A 87 19.35 2.32 4.94
C HIS A 87 19.41 1.33 6.10
N GLU A 88 20.11 0.22 5.92
CA GLU A 88 20.16 -0.89 6.89
C GLU A 88 20.71 -0.52 8.28
N ASN A 89 21.34 0.66 8.41
CA ASN A 89 22.13 1.07 9.59
C ASN A 89 21.60 2.29 10.34
N LYS A 90 20.51 2.93 9.89
CA LYS A 90 19.90 4.08 10.58
C LYS A 90 18.38 4.00 10.51
N ILE A 91 17.81 3.16 11.37
CA ILE A 91 16.38 3.18 11.61
C ILE A 91 16.11 4.37 12.54
N GLY A 92 15.74 5.49 11.94
CA GLY A 92 15.29 6.71 12.61
C GLY A 92 14.54 7.51 11.56
N ILE A 93 13.39 8.09 11.91
CA ILE A 93 12.47 8.79 11.00
C ILE A 93 13.27 9.49 9.90
N ASN A 94 13.29 8.90 8.71
CA ASN A 94 14.21 9.37 7.70
C ASN A 94 13.74 10.75 7.23
N ARG A 95 14.40 11.80 7.71
CA ARG A 95 14.07 13.21 7.40
C ARG A 95 14.72 13.67 6.11
N ILE A 96 15.43 12.78 5.39
CA ILE A 96 16.08 13.09 4.13
C ILE A 96 14.99 13.15 3.04
N PRO A 97 14.72 14.33 2.44
CA PRO A 97 13.62 14.48 1.49
C PRO A 97 13.73 13.56 0.27
N LYS A 98 14.96 13.30 -0.20
CA LYS A 98 15.25 12.42 -1.33
C LYS A 98 14.77 10.98 -1.09
N ASP A 99 14.98 10.46 0.11
CA ASP A 99 14.61 9.08 0.46
C ASP A 99 13.09 8.93 0.57
N LEU A 100 12.41 9.97 1.05
CA LEU A 100 10.95 10.01 1.08
C LEU A 100 10.36 10.02 -0.34
N ILE A 101 10.93 10.80 -1.26
CA ILE A 101 10.50 10.83 -2.67
C ILE A 101 10.72 9.46 -3.32
N GLN A 102 11.90 8.87 -3.15
CA GLN A 102 12.19 7.53 -3.68
C GLN A 102 11.22 6.48 -3.11
N SER A 103 10.95 6.55 -1.81
CA SER A 103 10.01 5.64 -1.13
C SER A 103 8.57 5.84 -1.61
N ALA A 104 8.17 7.07 -1.92
CA ALA A 104 6.88 7.36 -2.53
C ALA A 104 6.77 6.76 -3.93
N THR A 105 7.83 6.80 -4.75
CA THR A 105 7.88 6.11 -6.04
C THR A 105 7.64 4.61 -5.88
N ILE A 106 8.35 3.97 -4.95
CA ILE A 106 8.21 2.53 -4.68
C ILE A 106 6.79 2.20 -4.23
N ALA A 107 6.24 2.96 -3.27
CA ALA A 107 4.89 2.76 -2.77
C ALA A 107 3.81 2.95 -3.85
N ASN A 108 3.96 3.95 -4.72
CA ASN A 108 3.03 4.19 -5.82
C ASN A 108 3.10 3.09 -6.89
N ASN A 109 4.30 2.60 -7.19
CA ASN A 109 4.49 1.46 -8.09
C ASN A 109 3.80 0.21 -7.52
N HIS A 110 3.98 -0.06 -6.23
CA HIS A 110 3.30 -1.16 -5.54
C HIS A 110 1.78 -1.00 -5.56
N TYR A 111 1.25 0.19 -5.27
CA TYR A 111 -0.18 0.49 -5.40
C TYR A 111 -0.68 0.15 -6.81
N ASN A 112 0.03 0.61 -7.85
CA ASN A 112 -0.40 0.44 -9.24
C ASN A 112 -0.38 -1.05 -9.63
N GLN A 113 0.55 -1.84 -9.09
CA GLN A 113 0.56 -3.29 -9.25
C GLN A 113 -0.65 -3.94 -8.57
N VAL A 114 -0.93 -3.61 -7.31
CA VAL A 114 -2.10 -4.13 -6.57
C VAL A 114 -3.41 -3.81 -7.30
N VAL A 115 -3.60 -2.57 -7.75
CA VAL A 115 -4.80 -2.19 -8.51
C VAL A 115 -4.92 -2.96 -9.83
N LYS A 116 -3.81 -3.18 -10.55
CA LYS A 116 -3.83 -4.01 -11.77
C LYS A 116 -4.23 -5.45 -11.47
N THR A 117 -3.71 -6.04 -10.39
CA THR A 117 -4.04 -7.40 -9.96
C THR A 117 -5.51 -7.52 -9.58
N VAL A 118 -6.03 -6.63 -8.74
CA VAL A 118 -7.45 -6.62 -8.35
C VAL A 118 -8.36 -6.44 -9.57
N LYS A 119 -8.02 -5.55 -10.50
CA LYS A 119 -8.77 -5.40 -11.76
C LYS A 119 -8.73 -6.66 -12.63
N LYS A 120 -7.63 -7.41 -12.62
CA LYS A 120 -7.48 -8.66 -13.38
C LYS A 120 -8.27 -9.80 -12.74
N GLU A 121 -8.22 -9.93 -11.41
CA GLU A 121 -9.02 -10.90 -10.65
C GLU A 121 -10.52 -10.64 -10.80
N ASN A 122 -10.95 -9.37 -10.73
CA ASN A 122 -12.35 -9.01 -10.95
C ASN A 122 -12.82 -9.17 -12.40
N LYS A 123 -11.93 -9.13 -13.39
CA LYS A 123 -12.26 -9.47 -14.80
C LYS A 123 -12.46 -10.97 -15.02
N ASN A 124 -11.92 -11.81 -14.13
CA ASN A 124 -12.06 -13.27 -14.19
C ASN A 124 -13.21 -13.79 -13.32
N LEU A 125 -13.95 -12.91 -12.65
CA LEU A 125 -15.26 -13.26 -12.09
C LEU A 125 -16.28 -13.24 -13.24
N PRO A 126 -17.13 -14.28 -13.39
CA PRO A 126 -18.17 -14.28 -14.41
C PRO A 126 -19.23 -13.23 -14.05
N TRP A 127 -19.28 -12.15 -14.83
CA TRP A 127 -20.34 -11.15 -14.75
C TRP A 127 -21.49 -11.53 -15.69
N GLU A 128 -22.31 -12.50 -15.28
CA GLU A 128 -23.64 -12.80 -15.84
C GLU A 128 -24.48 -13.34 -14.67
N HIS A 129 -25.62 -12.80 -14.21
CA HIS A 129 -26.49 -11.70 -14.58
C HIS A 129 -27.13 -11.20 -13.26
N PHE A 130 -26.91 -9.93 -12.89
CA PHE A 130 -27.94 -9.19 -12.14
C PHE A 130 -28.48 -8.12 -13.08
N SER A 131 -29.26 -8.56 -14.06
CA SER A 131 -30.12 -7.64 -14.81
C SER A 131 -31.21 -7.16 -13.87
N SER A 132 -31.07 -5.92 -13.40
CA SER A 132 -32.20 -5.11 -13.01
C SER A 132 -33.16 -4.97 -14.19
N SER A 133 -34.22 -5.76 -14.20
CA SER A 133 -35.44 -5.44 -14.94
C SER A 133 -36.59 -5.37 -13.96
N SER A 134 -36.77 -4.17 -13.43
CA SER A 134 -38.03 -3.61 -13.00
C SER A 134 -39.13 -3.81 -14.07
N GLN A 135 -40.38 -3.89 -13.59
CA GLN A 135 -41.65 -3.87 -14.33
C GLN A 135 -42.16 -5.19 -14.94
N GLN A 136 -43.01 -5.86 -14.17
CA GLN A 136 -44.33 -6.27 -14.69
C GLN A 136 -45.36 -6.34 -13.55
N ARG A 137 -46.08 -5.23 -13.34
CA ARG A 137 -47.39 -5.27 -12.65
C ARG A 137 -48.38 -5.92 -13.62
N LYS A 138 -48.74 -7.19 -13.41
CA LYS A 138 -49.93 -7.76 -14.04
C LYS A 138 -51.17 -7.25 -13.31
N ARG A 139 -52.00 -6.49 -14.05
CA ARG A 139 -53.37 -6.13 -13.68
C ARG A 139 -54.18 -7.41 -13.49
N VAL A 140 -54.81 -7.54 -12.32
CA VAL A 140 -55.93 -8.45 -12.09
C VAL A 140 -57.15 -7.84 -12.79
N LYS A 141 -57.83 -8.64 -13.60
CA LYS A 141 -59.21 -8.44 -14.03
C LYS A 141 -59.99 -9.67 -13.63
#